data_AF-A0AAW2RAI4-F1
#
_entry.id   AF-A0AAW2RAI4-F1
#
_cell.length_a   1.000
_cell.length_b   1.000
_cell.length_c   1.000
_cell.angle_alpha   90.00
_cell.angle_beta   90.00
_cell.angle_gamma   90.00
#
_symmetry.space_group_name_H-M   'P 1'
#
loop_
_entity.id
_entity.type
_entity.pdbx_description
1 polymer ?
#
loop_
_entity_poly.entity_id
_entity_poly.type
_entity_poly.pdbx_seq_one_letter_code
_entity_poly.pdbx_strand_id
1 'polypeptide(L)' 'MGSPVISPEDVLETLMNDGTIDAIRLKIINQLKANEELKSNTIKMVEQSKVLNTPGAEKQTKRELFDALRQELE' A
#
# COMPACT_ATOMS: atom_id res chain seq x y z
N MET A 1 -44.09 -6.46 18.24
CA MET A 1 -43.12 -6.93 17.23
C MET A 1 -41.79 -6.28 17.56
N GLY A 2 -40.86 -7.01 18.19
CA GLY A 2 -39.52 -6.49 18.43
C GLY A 2 -38.76 -6.44 17.11
N SER A 3 -38.02 -5.36 16.85
CA SER A 3 -37.10 -5.30 15.73
C SER A 3 -36.10 -6.47 15.81
N PRO A 4 -35.80 -7.16 14.71
CA PRO A 4 -34.80 -8.22 14.71
C PRO A 4 -33.47 -7.66 15.22
N VAL A 5 -32.81 -8.40 16.12
CA VAL A 5 -31.48 -8.06 16.60
C VAL A 5 -30.52 -8.30 15.43
N ILE A 6 -29.93 -7.24 14.91
CA ILE A 6 -28.92 -7.32 13.85
C ILE A 6 -27.60 -7.73 14.50
N SER A 7 -27.01 -8.83 14.03
CA SER A 7 -25.67 -9.25 14.43
C SER A 7 -24.58 -8.53 13.62
N PRO A 8 -23.36 -8.39 14.15
CA PRO A 8 -22.22 -7.89 13.38
C PRO A 8 -21.97 -8.68 12.08
N GLU A 9 -22.21 -9.99 12.10
CA GLU A 9 -22.05 -10.88 10.94
C GLU A 9 -23.04 -10.53 9.82
N ASP A 10 -24.32 -10.26 10.16
CA ASP A 10 -25.35 -9.85 9.19
C ASP A 10 -24.95 -8.55 8.46
N VAL A 11 -24.31 -7.63 9.20
CA VAL A 11 -23.82 -6.37 8.64
C VAL A 11 -22.64 -6.62 7.71
N LEU A 12 -21.67 -7.44 8.13
CA LEU A 12 -20.49 -7.75 7.32
C LEU A 12 -20.86 -8.45 6.01
N GLU A 13 -21.77 -9.43 6.06
CA GLU A 13 -22.26 -10.12 4.86
C GLU A 13 -22.94 -9.15 3.89
N THR A 14 -23.76 -8.23 4.41
CA THR A 14 -24.38 -7.18 3.59
C THR A 14 -23.34 -6.29 2.92
N LEU A 15 -22.35 -5.81 3.67
CA LEU A 15 -21.26 -4.95 3.16
C LEU A 15 -20.37 -5.65 2.13
N MET A 16 -20.21 -6.97 2.26
CA MET A 16 -19.47 -7.77 1.28
C MET A 16 -20.27 -7.94 -0.02
N ASN A 17 -21.58 -8.15 0.08
CA ASN A 17 -22.44 -8.41 -1.07
C ASN A 17 -22.79 -7.15 -1.88
N ASP A 18 -22.86 -5.98 -1.24
CA ASP A 18 -23.18 -4.71 -1.91
C ASP A 18 -21.96 -3.96 -2.46
N GLY A 19 -20.76 -4.51 -2.28
CA GLY A 19 -19.49 -3.93 -2.73
C GLY A 19 -18.94 -2.81 -1.85
N THR A 20 -19.55 -2.53 -0.68
CA THR A 20 -19.09 -1.48 0.23
C THR A 20 -17.69 -1.78 0.77
N ILE A 21 -17.34 -3.04 1.02
CA ILE A 21 -15.97 -3.42 1.42
C ILE A 21 -14.92 -2.97 0.38
N ASP A 22 -15.21 -3.12 -0.91
CA ASP A 22 -14.33 -2.65 -1.99
C ASP A 22 -14.23 -1.14 -2.02
N ALA A 23 -15.35 -0.44 -1.83
CA ALA A 23 -15.37 1.01 -1.75
C ALA A 23 -14.55 1.54 -0.56
N ILE A 24 -14.65 0.90 0.61
CA ILE A 24 -13.87 1.23 1.80
C ILE A 24 -12.39 0.99 1.54
N ARG A 25 -12.02 -0.17 0.97
CA ARG A 25 -10.64 -0.49 0.61
C ARG A 25 -10.06 0.53 -0.39
N LEU A 26 -10.82 0.92 -1.40
CA LEU A 26 -10.42 1.94 -2.36
C LEU A 26 -10.22 3.31 -1.68
N LYS A 27 -11.11 3.69 -0.76
CA LYS A 27 -10.98 4.93 0.01
C LYS A 27 -9.70 4.96 0.85
N ILE A 28 -9.37 3.86 1.52
CA ILE A 28 -8.13 3.71 2.30
C ILE A 28 -6.91 3.84 1.37
N ILE A 29 -6.90 3.14 0.24
CA ILE A 29 -5.80 3.23 -0.74
C ILE A 29 -5.62 4.68 -1.22
N ASN A 30 -6.71 5.39 -1.53
CA ASN A 30 -6.65 6.77 -1.97
C ASN A 30 -6.13 7.71 -0.87
N GLN A 31 -6.54 7.50 0.38
CA GLN A 31 -6.02 8.26 1.52
C GLN A 31 -4.52 8.00 1.73
N LEU A 32 -4.07 6.76 1.62
CA LEU A 32 -2.64 6.41 1.71
C LEU A 32 -1.84 7.03 0.57
N LYS A 33 -2.35 6.99 -0.67
CA LYS A 33 -1.71 7.63 -1.83
C LYS A 33 -1.62 9.15 -1.71
N ALA A 34 -2.62 9.79 -1.10
CA ALA A 34 -2.65 11.23 -0.87
C ALA A 34 -1.84 11.68 0.37
N ASN A 35 -1.34 10.73 1.17
CA ASN A 35 -0.54 11.04 2.33
C ASN A 35 0.89 11.43 1.91
N GLU A 36 1.15 12.73 1.84
CA GLU A 36 2.47 13.27 1.44
C GLU A 36 3.59 12.92 2.43
N GLU A 37 3.28 12.73 3.72
CA GLU A 37 4.28 12.28 4.69
C GLU A 37 4.72 10.84 4.40
N LEU A 38 3.76 9.94 4.17
CA LEU A 38 4.05 8.56 3.80
C LEU A 38 4.87 8.51 2.50
N LYS A 39 4.46 9.27 1.49
CA LYS A 39 5.20 9.40 0.22
C LYS A 39 6.61 9.93 0.42
N SER A 40 6.81 10.98 1.23
CA SER A 40 8.14 11.53 1.52
C SER A 40 9.02 10.50 2.23
N ASN A 41 8.47 9.76 3.18
CA ASN A 41 9.20 8.71 3.88
C ASN A 41 9.58 7.56 2.94
N THR A 42 8.68 7.11 2.05
CA THR A 42 8.99 6.10 1.02
C THR A 42 10.10 6.58 0.10
N ILE A 43 10.08 7.84 -0.34
CA ILE A 43 11.16 8.40 -1.17
C ILE A 43 12.49 8.38 -0.41
N LYS A 44 12.52 8.82 0.84
CA LYS A 44 13.74 8.80 1.67
C LYS A 44 14.29 7.38 1.85
N MET A 45 13.42 6.37 2.00
CA MET A 45 13.86 4.97 2.07
C MET A 45 14.55 4.53 0.78
N VAL A 46 14.00 4.91 -0.38
CA VAL A 46 14.64 4.63 -1.68
C VAL A 46 15.97 5.39 -1.79
N GLU A 47 16.02 6.67 -1.43
CA GLU A 47 17.25 7.46 -1.47
C GLU A 47 18.36 6.91 -0.54
N GLN A 48 17.97 6.31 0.59
CA GLN A 48 18.87 5.70 1.57
C GLN A 48 19.14 4.21 1.28
N SER A 49 18.61 3.66 0.17
CA SER A 49 18.80 2.27 -0.24
C SER A 49 20.27 1.89 -0.31
N LYS A 50 20.62 0.70 0.17
CA LYS A 50 21.98 0.16 0.00
C LYS A 50 22.27 -0.10 -1.48
N VAL A 51 21.30 -0.58 -2.24
CA VAL A 51 21.44 -0.82 -3.69
C VAL A 51 21.87 0.45 -4.41
N LEU A 52 21.20 1.58 -4.15
CA LEU A 52 21.55 2.85 -4.80
C LEU A 52 22.84 3.48 -4.27
N ASN A 53 23.16 3.27 -2.99
CA ASN A 53 24.34 3.86 -2.35
C ASN A 53 25.59 2.97 -2.40
N THR A 54 25.53 1.82 -3.07
CA THR A 54 26.69 0.92 -3.22
C THR A 54 27.64 1.44 -4.30
N PRO A 55 28.97 1.49 -4.05
CA PRO A 55 29.94 1.85 -5.09
C PRO A 55 29.82 0.94 -6.32
N GLY A 56 29.65 1.52 -7.50
CA GLY A 56 29.45 0.77 -8.75
C GLY A 56 27.98 0.70 -9.21
N ALA A 57 27.02 1.14 -8.39
CA ALA A 57 25.62 1.26 -8.80
C ALA A 57 25.44 2.13 -10.05
N GLU A 58 26.28 3.15 -10.22
CA GLU A 58 26.29 4.03 -11.39
C GLU A 58 26.64 3.32 -12.71
N LYS A 59 27.21 2.11 -12.64
CA LYS A 59 27.56 1.28 -13.80
C LYS A 59 26.48 0.26 -14.14
N GLN A 60 25.51 0.06 -13.25
CA GLN A 60 24.40 -0.86 -13.47
C GLN A 60 23.33 -0.21 -14.35
N THR A 61 22.56 -1.04 -15.04
CA THR A 61 21.40 -0.57 -15.79
C THR A 61 20.27 -0.19 -14.83
N LYS A 62 19.38 0.71 -15.28
CA LYS A 62 18.18 1.06 -14.52
C LYS A 62 17.34 -0.16 -14.14
N ARG A 63 17.30 -1.18 -15.01
CA ARG A 63 16.55 -2.42 -14.76
C ARG A 63 17.16 -3.21 -13.60
N GLU A 64 18.47 -3.41 -13.61
CA GLU A 64 19.16 -4.12 -12.53
C GLU A 64 19.01 -3.40 -11.19
N LEU A 65 19.13 -2.07 -11.19
CA LEU A 65 18.91 -1.26 -10.00
C LEU A 65 17.46 -1.37 -9.50
N PHE A 66 16.47 -1.40 -10.39
CA PHE A 66 15.06 -1.56 -10.01
C PHE A 66 14.77 -2.95 -9.45
N ASP A 67 15.27 -4.00 -10.11
CA ASP A 67 15.09 -5.37 -9.66
C ASP A 67 15.72 -5.56 -8.27
N ALA A 68 16.93 -5.02 -8.05
CA ALA A 68 17.61 -5.06 -6.76
C ALA A 68 16.93 -4.18 -5.69
N LEU A 69 16.47 -2.98 -6.04
CA LEU A 69 15.71 -2.11 -5.13
C LEU A 69 14.42 -2.77 -4.65
N ARG A 70 13.70 -3.45 -5.55
CA ARG A 70 12.51 -4.23 -5.16
C ARG A 70 12.88 -5.34 -4.20
N GLN A 71 13.94 -6.09 -4.48
CA GLN A 71 14.40 -7.14 -3.56
C GLN A 71 14.81 -6.59 -2.17
N GLU A 72 15.25 -5.34 -2.09
CA GLU A 72 15.60 -4.70 -0.81
C GLU A 72 14.37 -4.15 -0.05
N LEU A 73 13.41 -3.56 -0.76
CA LEU A 73 12.35 -2.73 -0.17
C LEU A 73 10.94 -3.37 -0.19
N GLU A 74 10.69 -4.34 -1.05
CA GLU A 74 9.44 -5.14 -1.13
C GLU A 74 9.60 -6.50 -0.44
#